data_AF-A0A1G7U6Q6-F1
#
_entry.id   AF-A0A1G7U6Q6-F1
#
_cell.length_a   1.000
_cell.length_b   1.000
_cell.length_c   1.000
_cell.angle_alpha   90.00
_cell.angle_beta   90.00
_cell.angle_gamma   90.00
#
_symmetry.space_group_name_H-M   'P 1'
#
loop_
_entity.id
_entity.type
_entity.pdbx_description
1 polymer ?
#
loop_
_entity_poly.entity_id
_entity_poly.type
_entity_poly.pdbx_seq_one_letter_code
_entity_poly.pdbx_strand_id
1 'polypeptide(L)'
;MLASWVGITDYLHEPPAGHSRPPLSATFNHALTFCFQSQNEIGQKGVLFHGASDRFVAQAIKDTLPYFLGAVTDEYIRNQQLLKQVRAEIRQLEKRLAEASAIVGDGVSRADTLLAEAKSVGLSDLADDASWADKVEVLKRIQNSPLAAPVADGDDQAEFNRLTQKRTELMQAQRAIQAAIDRARAFEGNSRGFAKEAAEHVARLDAISVFEPSVQGHACPLCLQDLPTASSAPSIGELRTAKDTIGERGGAMDSATPRIESAIVEIEQKLIENRRDLEANRELLGSIKRSSKRLQLASDKEARQALVVGRISLYVENIPEMPDVSEQLNKLAKLRELELELYEAVSTDAIQERLESCLSNVNRSLSDYAERVDLEYSDSPLRLDPRALTIVADTPNRPIPMREIGSGENHVGYHIVAHLALHKWLAERKRPVPSFLLLDQLSQAHFSPDVEQRENVDLTKIDTDRKAVKALYKLIFDVIEEEEGRFQIIITDHPDFSDDPRFQAAVRERWRNGVKLIPQDWPLSR
;
A
#
# COMPACT_ATOMS: atom_id res chain seq x y z
N MET A 1 -4.93 5.50 14.60
CA MET A 1 -5.60 6.58 15.35
C MET A 1 -4.58 7.58 15.95
N LEU A 2 -3.52 7.13 16.64
CA LEU A 2 -2.48 8.06 17.15
C LEU A 2 -1.59 8.67 16.07
N ALA A 3 -1.22 7.90 15.04
CA ALA A 3 -0.36 8.39 13.95
C ALA A 3 -0.97 9.62 13.22
N SER A 4 -2.29 9.58 12.95
CA SER A 4 -3.00 10.70 12.33
C SER A 4 -3.11 11.95 13.20
N TRP A 5 -3.10 11.81 14.53
CA TRP A 5 -3.13 12.95 15.46
C TRP A 5 -1.80 13.72 15.47
N VAL A 6 -0.70 13.03 15.20
CA VAL A 6 0.65 13.63 15.12
C VAL A 6 1.00 14.02 13.67
N GLY A 7 0.07 13.85 12.73
CA GLY A 7 0.26 14.19 11.32
C GLY A 7 1.15 13.20 10.56
N ILE A 8 1.37 11.99 11.08
CA ILE A 8 2.07 10.93 10.35
C ILE A 8 1.13 10.41 9.26
N THR A 9 1.55 10.61 8.01
CA THR A 9 0.93 10.13 6.77
C THR A 9 1.40 8.70 6.43
N ASP A 10 0.82 8.09 5.39
CA ASP A 10 1.11 6.71 4.95
C ASP A 10 2.50 6.55 4.31
N TYR A 11 3.55 7.00 5.00
CA TYR A 11 4.93 6.75 4.60
C TYR A 11 5.26 5.28 4.72
N LEU A 12 5.80 4.71 3.65
CA LEU A 12 6.29 3.34 3.56
C LEU A 12 7.71 3.36 2.99
N HIS A 13 8.69 3.03 3.81
CA HIS A 13 10.05 2.78 3.36
C HIS A 13 10.11 1.40 2.68
N GLU A 14 10.49 1.37 1.41
CA GLU A 14 10.77 0.13 0.68
C GLU A 14 12.29 -0.12 0.65
N PRO A 15 12.80 -1.19 1.28
CA PRO A 15 14.21 -1.53 1.23
C PRO A 15 14.70 -1.73 -0.22
N PRO A 16 15.99 -1.45 -0.51
CA PRO A 16 16.54 -1.65 -1.84
C PRO A 16 16.37 -3.09 -2.34
N ALA A 17 16.27 -3.25 -3.67
CA ALA A 17 16.11 -4.56 -4.30
C ALA A 17 17.22 -5.53 -3.86
N GLY A 18 16.83 -6.75 -3.48
CA GLY A 18 17.74 -7.79 -2.97
C GLY A 18 17.88 -7.84 -1.46
N HIS A 19 17.31 -6.89 -0.70
CA HIS A 19 17.21 -7.00 0.75
C HIS A 19 15.99 -7.85 1.15
N SER A 20 16.16 -8.70 2.18
CA SER A 20 15.10 -9.55 2.74
C SER A 20 14.20 -8.85 3.78
N ARG A 21 14.47 -7.57 4.07
CA ARG A 21 13.73 -6.81 5.08
C ARG A 21 12.33 -6.45 4.54
N PRO A 22 11.27 -6.53 5.36
CA PRO A 22 9.97 -6.07 4.95
C PRO A 22 9.95 -4.54 4.81
N PRO A 23 9.03 -3.98 4.01
CA PRO A 23 8.74 -2.55 4.03
C PRO A 23 8.37 -2.05 5.44
N LEU A 24 8.79 -0.84 5.78
CA LEU A 24 8.57 -0.24 7.11
C LEU A 24 7.70 1.00 7.00
N SER A 25 6.57 1.02 7.70
CA SER A 25 5.75 2.22 7.80
C SER A 25 6.17 3.10 8.98
N ALA A 26 6.17 4.44 8.80
CA ALA A 26 6.40 5.36 9.92
C ALA A 26 5.26 5.26 10.93
N THR A 27 5.60 5.26 12.22
CA THR A 27 4.63 5.16 13.31
C THR A 27 4.96 6.16 14.41
N PHE A 28 4.00 6.39 15.30
CA PHE A 28 4.21 7.21 16.49
C PHE A 28 5.41 6.75 17.32
N ASN A 29 5.62 5.44 17.45
CA ASN A 29 6.77 4.89 18.20
C ASN A 29 8.12 5.29 17.58
N HIS A 30 8.19 5.39 16.25
CA HIS A 30 9.41 5.87 15.58
C HIS A 30 9.64 7.36 15.83
N ALA A 31 8.60 8.17 16.05
CA ALA A 31 8.77 9.56 16.42
C ALA A 31 9.29 9.72 17.86
N LEU A 32 8.87 8.84 18.77
CA LEU A 32 9.28 8.88 20.18
C LEU A 32 10.79 8.66 20.38
N THR A 33 11.50 8.04 19.43
CA THR A 33 12.96 7.88 19.51
C THR A 33 13.72 9.21 19.53
N PHE A 34 13.08 10.28 19.03
CA PHE A 34 13.59 11.65 19.07
C PHE A 34 13.14 12.42 20.32
N CYS A 35 12.10 11.96 21.03
CA CYS A 35 11.51 12.68 22.15
C CYS A 35 12.07 12.25 23.51
N PHE A 36 12.67 11.07 23.62
CA PHE A 36 13.15 10.54 24.89
C PHE A 36 14.67 10.51 24.95
N GLN A 37 15.21 10.83 26.12
CA GLN A 37 16.59 10.56 26.52
C GLN A 37 16.56 10.04 27.95
N SER A 38 16.67 8.73 28.11
CA SER A 38 16.73 8.13 29.45
C SER A 38 18.07 8.39 30.13
N GLN A 39 18.11 8.24 31.46
CA GLN A 39 19.34 8.32 32.25
C GLN A 39 20.49 7.47 31.67
N ASN A 40 20.18 6.26 31.18
CA ASN A 40 21.22 5.37 30.66
C ASN A 40 21.69 5.75 29.26
N GLU A 41 20.93 6.57 28.52
CA GLU A 41 21.21 6.96 27.14
C GLU A 41 21.88 8.32 27.04
N ILE A 42 21.49 9.26 27.91
CA ILE A 42 22.09 10.58 27.93
C ILE A 42 23.58 10.46 28.30
N GLY A 43 24.45 10.98 27.43
CA GLY A 43 25.90 10.82 27.59
C GLY A 43 26.47 9.49 27.09
N GLN A 44 25.70 8.65 26.39
CA GLN A 44 26.27 7.49 25.72
C GLN A 44 27.12 7.90 24.51
N LYS A 45 28.40 7.56 24.56
CA LYS A 45 29.36 7.82 23.47
C LYS A 45 28.97 7.25 22.09
N GLY A 46 28.18 6.18 22.05
CA GLY A 46 28.00 5.36 20.84
C GLY A 46 26.73 5.64 20.03
N VAL A 47 25.67 6.15 20.65
CA VAL A 47 24.35 6.32 20.03
C VAL A 47 23.65 7.56 20.58
N LEU A 48 22.93 8.29 19.72
CA LEU A 48 22.29 9.55 20.09
C LEU A 48 20.79 9.40 20.46
N PHE A 49 20.09 8.48 19.80
CA PHE A 49 18.63 8.38 19.87
C PHE A 49 18.16 7.28 20.84
N HIS A 50 16.96 7.46 21.38
CA HIS A 50 16.38 6.48 22.30
C HIS A 50 16.19 5.11 21.64
N GLY A 51 16.65 4.06 22.32
CA GLY A 51 16.61 2.69 21.85
C GLY A 51 17.60 2.36 20.73
N ALA A 52 18.42 3.30 20.25
CA ALA A 52 19.30 3.09 19.11
C ALA A 52 20.46 2.11 19.37
N SER A 53 20.67 1.66 20.61
CA SER A 53 21.55 0.52 20.90
C SER A 53 21.00 -0.80 20.33
N ASP A 54 19.68 -0.91 20.17
CA ASP A 54 19.04 -2.04 19.50
C ASP A 54 19.19 -1.89 17.98
N ARG A 55 19.65 -2.97 17.32
CA ARG A 55 19.91 -2.96 15.87
C ARG A 55 18.66 -2.72 15.03
N PHE A 56 17.52 -3.27 15.44
CA PHE A 56 16.26 -3.11 14.72
C PHE A 56 15.71 -1.69 14.89
N VAL A 57 15.77 -1.14 16.11
CA VAL A 57 15.39 0.26 16.36
C VAL A 57 16.30 1.22 15.60
N ALA A 58 17.62 1.01 15.66
CA ALA A 58 18.57 1.81 14.89
C ALA A 58 18.28 1.77 13.38
N GLN A 59 17.95 0.60 12.84
CA GLN A 59 17.59 0.50 11.43
C GLN A 59 16.26 1.21 11.13
N ALA A 60 15.26 1.09 12.00
CA ALA A 60 14.00 1.79 11.85
C ALA A 60 14.18 3.32 11.88
N ILE A 61 15.06 3.83 12.74
CA ILE A 61 15.43 5.26 12.75
C ILE A 61 16.05 5.65 11.41
N LYS A 62 17.03 4.88 10.89
CA LYS A 62 17.64 5.18 9.57
C LYS A 62 16.62 5.21 8.44
N ASP A 63 15.68 4.28 8.45
CA ASP A 63 14.67 4.12 7.41
C ASP A 63 13.58 5.22 7.51
N THR A 64 13.34 5.80 8.69
CA THR A 64 12.28 6.82 8.93
C THR A 64 12.78 8.25 9.13
N LEU A 65 14.06 8.46 9.44
CA LEU A 65 14.65 9.78 9.63
C LEU A 65 14.45 10.72 8.43
N PRO A 66 14.60 10.29 7.16
CA PRO A 66 14.34 11.17 6.01
C PRO A 66 12.89 11.68 5.98
N TYR A 67 11.94 10.87 6.41
CA TYR A 67 10.53 11.27 6.50
C TYR A 67 10.33 12.32 7.61
N PHE A 68 10.83 12.06 8.82
CA PHE A 68 10.66 13.01 9.92
C PHE A 68 11.37 14.35 9.66
N LEU A 69 12.56 14.33 9.07
CA LEU A 69 13.27 15.57 8.68
C LEU A 69 12.61 16.33 7.53
N GLY A 70 11.73 15.68 6.76
CA GLY A 70 11.02 16.29 5.63
C GLY A 70 11.73 16.16 4.29
N ALA A 71 12.74 15.28 4.17
CA ALA A 71 13.33 14.90 2.89
C ALA A 71 12.33 14.13 2.01
N VAL A 72 11.48 13.31 2.66
CA VAL A 72 10.31 12.69 2.03
C VAL A 72 9.04 13.47 2.40
N THR A 73 8.43 14.10 1.41
CA THR A 73 7.21 14.90 1.54
C THR A 73 5.96 14.08 1.16
N ASP A 74 4.77 14.56 1.53
CA ASP A 74 3.52 13.93 1.09
C ASP A 74 3.39 13.94 -0.45
N GLU A 75 3.92 14.98 -1.09
CA GLU A 75 4.02 15.07 -2.55
C GLU A 75 4.89 13.95 -3.14
N TYR A 76 6.02 13.63 -2.50
CA TYR A 76 6.85 12.49 -2.91
C TYR A 76 6.03 11.18 -2.86
N ILE A 77 5.33 10.93 -1.75
CA ILE A 77 4.53 9.71 -1.57
C ILE A 77 3.45 9.63 -2.66
N ARG A 78 2.76 10.75 -2.93
CA ARG A 78 1.77 10.88 -3.99
C ARG A 78 2.36 10.59 -5.37
N ASN A 79 3.53 11.17 -5.68
CA ASN A 79 4.20 10.98 -6.96
C ASN A 79 4.67 9.52 -7.14
N GLN A 80 5.09 8.86 -6.06
CA GLN A 80 5.48 7.45 -6.08
C GLN A 80 4.28 6.53 -6.37
N GLN A 81 3.11 6.81 -5.74
CA GLN A 81 1.87 6.09 -6.03
C GLN A 81 1.40 6.32 -7.47
N LEU A 82 1.45 7.56 -7.94
CA LEU A 82 1.11 7.92 -9.31
C LEU A 82 2.04 7.23 -10.31
N LEU A 83 3.34 7.17 -10.04
CA LEU A 83 4.31 6.45 -10.87
C LEU A 83 3.97 4.95 -10.99
N LYS A 84 3.55 4.30 -9.88
CA LYS A 84 3.09 2.90 -9.92
C LYS A 84 1.84 2.73 -10.81
N GLN A 85 0.89 3.66 -10.73
CA GLN A 85 -0.32 3.65 -11.56
C GLN A 85 0.00 3.86 -13.04
N VAL A 86 0.80 4.89 -13.36
CA VAL A 86 1.24 5.21 -14.72
C VAL A 86 1.97 4.02 -15.35
N ARG A 87 2.89 3.39 -14.62
CA ARG A 87 3.59 2.17 -15.09
C ARG A 87 2.66 1.00 -15.36
N ALA A 88 1.63 0.81 -14.53
CA ALA A 88 0.63 -0.23 -14.76
C ALA A 88 -0.20 0.06 -16.01
N GLU A 89 -0.59 1.31 -16.23
CA GLU A 89 -1.32 1.75 -17.41
C GLU A 89 -0.50 1.61 -18.70
N ILE A 90 0.78 1.98 -18.65
CA ILE A 90 1.74 1.77 -19.75
C ILE A 90 1.78 0.29 -20.14
N ARG A 91 2.01 -0.61 -19.17
CA ARG A 91 2.07 -2.07 -19.45
C ARG A 91 0.76 -2.59 -20.06
N GLN A 92 -0.39 -2.09 -19.61
CA GLN A 92 -1.69 -2.49 -20.13
C GLN A 92 -1.90 -2.00 -21.57
N LEU A 93 -1.50 -0.77 -21.88
CA LEU A 93 -1.56 -0.21 -23.24
C LEU A 93 -0.59 -0.91 -24.18
N GLU A 94 0.64 -1.17 -23.75
CA GLU A 94 1.64 -1.92 -24.53
C GLU A 94 1.14 -3.32 -24.88
N LYS A 95 0.51 -4.02 -23.92
CA LYS A 95 -0.10 -5.33 -24.18
C LYS A 95 -1.22 -5.25 -25.23
N ARG A 96 -2.12 -4.26 -25.11
CA ARG A 96 -3.21 -4.05 -26.09
C ARG A 96 -2.68 -3.74 -27.49
N LEU A 97 -1.67 -2.87 -27.59
CA LEU A 97 -1.02 -2.52 -28.85
C LEU A 97 -0.30 -3.73 -29.48
N ALA A 98 0.37 -4.54 -28.66
CA ALA A 98 1.00 -5.77 -29.13
C ALA A 98 -0.04 -6.77 -29.66
N GLU A 99 -1.15 -6.99 -28.95
CA GLU A 99 -2.26 -7.82 -29.41
C GLU A 99 -2.86 -7.31 -30.73
N ALA A 100 -3.09 -5.99 -30.85
CA ALA A 100 -3.58 -5.38 -32.09
C ALA A 100 -2.59 -5.58 -33.26
N SER A 101 -1.29 -5.36 -33.03
CA SER A 101 -0.26 -5.57 -34.06
C SER A 101 -0.14 -7.02 -34.51
N ALA A 102 -0.33 -7.99 -33.60
CA ALA A 102 -0.25 -9.41 -33.90
C ALA A 102 -1.42 -9.90 -34.77
N ILE A 103 -2.59 -9.26 -34.65
CA ILE A 103 -3.78 -9.53 -35.48
C ILE A 103 -3.59 -8.96 -36.89
N VAL A 104 -2.91 -7.82 -37.01
CA VAL A 104 -2.65 -7.10 -38.27
C VAL A 104 -1.46 -7.67 -39.06
N GLY A 105 -0.59 -8.47 -38.41
CA GLY A 105 0.74 -8.90 -38.88
C GLY A 105 0.99 -9.09 -40.38
N ASP A 106 2.19 -8.67 -40.79
CA ASP A 106 2.79 -8.45 -42.12
C ASP A 106 2.98 -9.72 -43.01
N GLY A 107 2.07 -10.69 -42.94
CA GLY A 107 2.08 -11.94 -43.72
C GLY A 107 0.72 -12.24 -44.36
N VAL A 108 0.53 -13.46 -44.92
CA VAL A 108 -0.79 -13.91 -45.38
C VAL A 108 -1.72 -13.90 -44.18
N SER A 109 -2.59 -12.89 -44.12
CA SER A 109 -3.45 -12.67 -42.96
C SER A 109 -4.48 -13.78 -42.85
N ARG A 110 -5.01 -14.00 -41.64
CA ARG A 110 -6.11 -14.95 -41.44
C ARG A 110 -7.35 -14.54 -42.26
N ALA A 111 -7.52 -13.24 -42.54
CA ALA A 111 -8.52 -12.73 -43.46
C ALA A 111 -8.29 -13.22 -44.90
N ASP A 112 -7.04 -13.23 -45.39
CA ASP A 112 -6.70 -13.73 -46.73
C ASP A 112 -7.03 -15.21 -46.90
N THR A 113 -6.71 -16.02 -45.89
CA THR A 113 -7.01 -17.46 -45.89
C THR A 113 -8.52 -17.70 -45.93
N LEU A 114 -9.28 -16.96 -45.12
CA LEU A 114 -10.75 -17.08 -45.07
C LEU A 114 -11.42 -16.54 -46.34
N LEU A 115 -10.84 -15.53 -46.98
CA LEU A 115 -11.31 -15.00 -48.25
C LEU A 115 -11.08 -16.02 -49.39
N ALA A 116 -9.90 -16.66 -49.43
CA ALA A 116 -9.61 -17.71 -50.40
C ALA A 116 -10.55 -18.92 -50.22
N GLU A 117 -10.84 -19.30 -48.97
CA GLU A 117 -11.84 -20.33 -48.67
C GLU A 117 -13.25 -19.91 -49.12
N ALA A 118 -13.66 -18.67 -48.86
CA ALA A 118 -14.94 -18.13 -49.32
C ALA A 118 -15.07 -18.16 -50.85
N LYS A 119 -14.00 -17.81 -51.59
CA LYS A 119 -13.95 -17.95 -53.05
C LYS A 119 -14.14 -19.39 -53.51
N SER A 120 -13.45 -20.34 -52.86
CA SER A 120 -13.51 -21.76 -53.23
C SER A 120 -14.92 -22.37 -53.14
N VAL A 121 -15.79 -21.78 -52.30
CA VAL A 121 -17.19 -22.19 -52.12
C VAL A 121 -18.20 -21.25 -52.79
N GLY A 122 -17.73 -20.27 -53.57
CA GLY A 122 -18.54 -19.33 -54.34
C GLY A 122 -19.26 -18.26 -53.49
N LEU A 123 -18.69 -17.88 -52.34
CA LEU A 123 -19.25 -16.87 -51.42
C LEU A 123 -18.58 -15.48 -51.58
N SER A 124 -17.53 -15.35 -52.38
CA SER A 124 -16.82 -14.09 -52.62
C SER A 124 -16.12 -14.10 -53.97
N ASP A 125 -16.03 -12.93 -54.61
CA ASP A 125 -15.25 -12.69 -55.83
C ASP A 125 -14.21 -11.55 -55.65
N LEU A 126 -13.96 -11.10 -54.41
CA LEU A 126 -13.07 -9.97 -54.11
C LEU A 126 -11.63 -10.26 -54.56
N ALA A 127 -10.93 -9.33 -55.21
CA ALA A 127 -9.54 -9.55 -55.65
C ALA A 127 -8.56 -9.77 -54.47
N ASP A 128 -7.49 -10.55 -54.69
CA ASP A 128 -6.53 -10.94 -53.63
C ASP A 128 -5.67 -9.77 -53.13
N ASP A 129 -5.53 -8.72 -53.94
CA ASP A 129 -4.79 -7.48 -53.67
C ASP A 129 -5.60 -6.42 -52.90
N ALA A 130 -6.86 -6.72 -52.55
CA ALA A 130 -7.71 -5.80 -51.78
C ALA A 130 -7.09 -5.46 -50.41
N SER A 131 -7.39 -4.26 -49.90
CA SER A 131 -6.91 -3.84 -48.58
C SER A 131 -7.49 -4.73 -47.48
N TRP A 132 -6.78 -4.84 -46.34
CA TRP A 132 -7.26 -5.62 -45.21
C TRP A 132 -8.66 -5.16 -44.73
N ALA A 133 -8.93 -3.84 -44.78
CA ALA A 133 -10.23 -3.29 -44.41
C ALA A 133 -11.35 -3.78 -45.34
N ASP A 134 -11.12 -3.79 -46.65
CA ASP A 134 -12.09 -4.29 -47.65
C ASP A 134 -12.36 -5.79 -47.48
N LYS A 135 -11.30 -6.55 -47.17
CA LYS A 135 -11.39 -8.00 -46.90
C LYS A 135 -12.27 -8.27 -45.68
N VAL A 136 -12.08 -7.53 -44.60
CA VAL A 136 -12.90 -7.65 -43.38
C VAL A 136 -14.35 -7.26 -43.63
N GLU A 137 -14.62 -6.21 -44.42
CA GLU A 137 -15.99 -5.81 -44.77
C GLU A 137 -16.73 -6.90 -45.55
N VAL A 138 -16.06 -7.52 -46.53
CA VAL A 138 -16.64 -8.64 -47.30
C VAL A 138 -16.90 -9.86 -46.41
N LEU A 139 -15.99 -10.19 -45.49
CA LEU A 139 -16.19 -11.27 -44.53
C LEU A 139 -17.39 -11.01 -43.60
N LYS A 140 -17.58 -9.77 -43.12
CA LYS A 140 -18.78 -9.34 -42.38
C LYS A 140 -20.06 -9.49 -43.21
N ARG A 141 -20.00 -9.21 -44.51
CA ARG A 141 -21.15 -9.37 -45.42
C ARG A 141 -21.53 -10.84 -45.61
N ILE A 142 -20.54 -11.73 -45.72
CA ILE A 142 -20.74 -13.18 -45.85
C ILE A 142 -21.36 -13.76 -44.57
N GLN A 143 -20.89 -13.33 -43.39
CA GLN A 143 -21.47 -13.73 -42.10
C GLN A 143 -22.97 -13.42 -42.01
N ASN A 144 -23.40 -12.29 -42.57
CA ASN A 144 -24.78 -11.81 -42.49
C ASN A 144 -25.69 -12.31 -43.62
N SER A 145 -25.19 -13.15 -44.54
CA SER A 145 -25.98 -13.65 -45.67
C SER A 145 -26.59 -15.04 -45.36
N PRO A 146 -27.92 -15.21 -45.39
CA PRO A 146 -28.54 -16.52 -45.18
C PRO A 146 -28.23 -17.47 -46.34
N LEU A 147 -27.77 -18.68 -46.01
CA LEU A 147 -27.56 -19.76 -46.97
C LEU A 147 -28.92 -20.21 -47.53
N ALA A 148 -29.10 -20.16 -48.86
CA ALA A 148 -30.36 -20.50 -49.50
C ALA A 148 -30.67 -22.00 -49.37
N ALA A 149 -31.90 -22.34 -48.94
CA ALA A 149 -32.38 -23.72 -48.90
C ALA A 149 -32.91 -24.16 -50.28
N PRO A 150 -32.63 -25.40 -50.74
CA PRO A 150 -33.15 -25.88 -52.01
C PRO A 150 -34.63 -26.29 -51.90
N VAL A 151 -35.42 -25.94 -52.93
CA VAL A 151 -36.83 -26.30 -53.09
C VAL A 151 -36.94 -27.47 -54.08
N ALA A 152 -37.51 -28.62 -53.68
CA ALA A 152 -38.26 -29.55 -54.54
C ALA A 152 -38.79 -30.81 -53.79
N ASP A 153 -40.03 -31.19 -54.11
CA ASP A 153 -40.88 -32.24 -53.51
C ASP A 153 -40.34 -33.69 -53.53
N GLY A 154 -40.61 -34.41 -52.43
CA GLY A 154 -40.43 -35.87 -52.26
C GLY A 154 -40.59 -36.33 -50.80
N ASP A 155 -41.03 -37.58 -50.58
CA ASP A 155 -41.32 -38.17 -49.26
C ASP A 155 -40.05 -38.32 -48.37
N ASP A 156 -38.89 -38.63 -48.98
CA ASP A 156 -37.58 -38.63 -48.31
C ASP A 156 -37.15 -37.23 -47.83
N GLN A 157 -37.60 -36.16 -48.51
CA GLN A 157 -37.33 -34.78 -48.12
C GLN A 157 -38.21 -34.35 -46.93
N ALA A 158 -39.42 -34.91 -46.79
CA ALA A 158 -40.29 -34.63 -45.65
C ALA A 158 -39.69 -35.17 -44.34
N GLU A 159 -39.18 -36.40 -44.33
CA GLU A 159 -38.48 -36.95 -43.16
C GLU A 159 -37.13 -36.24 -42.92
N PHE A 160 -36.41 -35.85 -43.98
CA PHE A 160 -35.20 -35.02 -43.86
C PHE A 160 -35.50 -33.65 -43.23
N ASN A 161 -36.57 -32.98 -43.64
CA ASN A 161 -37.00 -31.70 -43.09
C ASN A 161 -37.45 -31.86 -41.64
N ARG A 162 -38.20 -32.93 -41.30
CA ARG A 162 -38.61 -33.26 -39.93
C ARG A 162 -37.40 -33.46 -39.01
N LEU A 163 -36.41 -34.24 -39.44
CA LEU A 163 -35.20 -34.48 -38.66
C LEU A 163 -34.30 -33.24 -38.57
N THR A 164 -34.26 -32.40 -39.60
CA THR A 164 -33.54 -31.12 -39.59
C THR A 164 -34.21 -30.12 -38.64
N GLN A 165 -35.54 -30.05 -38.64
CA GLN A 165 -36.30 -29.26 -37.67
C GLN A 165 -36.06 -29.75 -36.24
N LYS A 166 -36.09 -31.07 -36.03
CA LYS A 166 -35.78 -31.68 -34.73
C LYS A 166 -34.36 -31.36 -34.26
N ARG A 167 -33.39 -31.33 -35.18
CA ARG A 167 -32.02 -30.92 -34.89
C ARG A 167 -31.95 -29.47 -34.41
N THR A 168 -32.67 -28.56 -35.08
CA THR A 168 -32.74 -27.15 -34.68
C THR A 168 -33.35 -26.99 -33.29
N GLU A 169 -34.43 -27.71 -32.97
CA GLU A 169 -35.02 -27.74 -31.62
C GLU A 169 -34.03 -28.22 -30.56
N LEU A 170 -33.31 -29.32 -30.83
CA LEU A 170 -32.32 -29.87 -29.91
C LEU A 170 -31.15 -28.90 -29.69
N MET A 171 -30.66 -28.23 -30.75
CA MET A 171 -29.63 -27.21 -30.64
C MET A 171 -30.09 -25.97 -29.85
N GLN A 172 -31.34 -25.54 -30.03
CA GLN A 172 -31.92 -24.45 -29.23
C GLN A 172 -32.06 -24.85 -27.76
N ALA A 173 -32.53 -26.06 -27.48
CA ALA A 173 -32.60 -26.61 -26.13
C ALA A 173 -31.21 -26.72 -25.50
N GLN A 174 -30.18 -27.13 -26.26
CA GLN A 174 -28.81 -27.22 -25.78
C GLN A 174 -28.26 -25.85 -25.36
N ARG A 175 -28.51 -24.81 -26.18
CA ARG A 175 -28.13 -23.42 -25.84
C ARG A 175 -28.85 -22.93 -24.58
N ALA A 176 -30.14 -23.22 -24.46
CA ALA A 176 -30.92 -22.84 -23.27
C ALA A 176 -30.43 -23.54 -22.00
N ILE A 177 -30.11 -24.83 -22.08
CA ILE A 177 -29.55 -25.62 -20.97
C ILE A 177 -28.17 -25.08 -20.58
N GLN A 178 -27.29 -24.80 -21.56
CA GLN A 178 -25.96 -24.24 -21.29
C GLN A 178 -26.05 -22.87 -20.61
N ALA A 179 -26.92 -21.97 -21.12
CA ALA A 179 -27.16 -20.68 -20.50
C ALA A 179 -27.78 -20.77 -19.10
N ALA A 180 -28.48 -21.86 -18.78
CA ALA A 180 -28.98 -22.13 -17.43
C ALA A 180 -27.84 -22.61 -16.50
N ILE A 181 -26.93 -23.47 -16.98
CA ILE A 181 -25.74 -23.90 -16.24
C ILE A 181 -24.84 -22.71 -15.92
N ASP A 182 -24.58 -21.83 -16.90
CA ASP A 182 -23.70 -20.68 -16.72
C ASP A 182 -24.28 -19.71 -15.66
N ARG A 183 -25.60 -19.46 -15.71
CA ARG A 183 -26.30 -18.66 -14.68
C ARG A 183 -26.25 -19.32 -13.30
N ALA A 184 -26.44 -20.63 -13.21
CA ALA A 184 -26.40 -21.36 -11.95
C ALA A 184 -25.00 -21.38 -11.33
N ARG A 185 -23.94 -21.57 -12.13
CA ARG A 185 -22.54 -21.50 -11.68
C ARG A 185 -22.13 -20.08 -11.27
N ALA A 186 -22.59 -19.05 -11.99
CA ALA A 186 -22.37 -17.66 -11.57
C ALA A 186 -23.05 -17.38 -10.22
N PHE A 187 -24.25 -17.90 -10.01
CA PHE A 187 -24.97 -17.77 -8.74
C PHE A 187 -24.27 -18.53 -7.59
N GLU A 188 -23.80 -19.75 -7.84
CA GLU A 188 -22.98 -20.53 -6.89
C GLU A 188 -21.69 -19.79 -6.49
N GLY A 189 -20.97 -19.22 -7.46
CA GLY A 189 -19.76 -18.43 -7.21
C GLY A 189 -20.03 -17.19 -6.36
N ASN A 190 -21.09 -16.46 -6.66
CA ASN A 190 -21.52 -15.30 -5.87
C ASN A 190 -21.96 -15.70 -4.46
N SER A 191 -22.66 -16.82 -4.31
CA SER A 191 -23.08 -17.39 -3.03
C SER A 191 -21.89 -17.72 -2.13
N ARG A 192 -20.89 -18.44 -2.67
CA ARG A 192 -19.65 -18.75 -1.94
C ARG A 192 -18.82 -17.50 -1.62
N GLY A 193 -18.77 -16.53 -2.54
CA GLY A 193 -18.12 -15.24 -2.30
C GLY A 193 -18.76 -14.47 -1.15
N PHE A 194 -20.09 -14.39 -1.13
CA PHE A 194 -20.84 -13.76 -0.06
C PHE A 194 -20.63 -14.46 1.29
N ALA A 195 -20.70 -15.79 1.33
CA ALA A 195 -20.48 -16.56 2.57
C ALA A 195 -19.07 -16.33 3.15
N LYS A 196 -18.05 -16.32 2.29
CA LYS A 196 -16.66 -16.04 2.70
C LYS A 196 -16.52 -14.62 3.28
N GLU A 197 -17.07 -13.62 2.61
CA GLU A 197 -17.01 -12.22 3.06
C GLU A 197 -17.79 -12.04 4.38
N ALA A 198 -18.97 -12.66 4.50
CA ALA A 198 -19.76 -12.66 5.72
C ALA A 198 -19.00 -13.29 6.91
N ALA A 199 -18.31 -14.41 6.68
CA ALA A 199 -17.47 -15.04 7.69
C ALA A 199 -16.31 -14.13 8.14
N GLU A 200 -15.69 -13.41 7.20
CA GLU A 200 -14.63 -12.45 7.52
C GLU A 200 -15.16 -11.25 8.32
N HIS A 201 -16.32 -10.71 7.97
CA HIS A 201 -16.97 -9.65 8.74
C HIS A 201 -17.34 -10.09 10.16
N VAL A 202 -17.86 -11.30 10.32
CA VAL A 202 -18.14 -11.88 11.65
C VAL A 202 -16.84 -12.03 12.46
N ALA A 203 -15.76 -12.51 11.85
CA ALA A 203 -14.47 -12.65 12.51
C ALA A 203 -13.88 -11.31 12.97
N ARG A 204 -14.00 -10.25 12.16
CA ARG A 204 -13.57 -8.88 12.55
C ARG A 204 -14.35 -8.34 13.74
N LEU A 205 -15.65 -8.62 13.79
CA LEU A 205 -16.52 -8.21 14.89
C LEU A 205 -16.38 -9.13 16.12
N ASP A 206 -15.64 -10.23 16.04
CA ASP A 206 -15.55 -11.20 17.13
C ASP A 206 -14.75 -10.68 18.33
N ALA A 207 -13.84 -9.72 18.11
CA ALA A 207 -13.15 -9.02 19.18
C ALA A 207 -14.11 -8.31 20.15
N ILE A 208 -15.34 -7.99 19.71
CA ILE A 208 -16.38 -7.35 20.55
C ILE A 208 -16.93 -8.31 21.62
N SER A 209 -16.78 -9.63 21.40
CA SER A 209 -17.17 -10.66 22.37
C SER A 209 -16.29 -10.65 23.63
N VAL A 210 -15.12 -10.01 23.59
CA VAL A 210 -14.19 -9.89 24.72
C VAL A 210 -14.59 -8.79 25.70
N PHE A 211 -15.36 -7.80 25.24
CA PHE A 211 -15.77 -6.66 26.06
C PHE A 211 -17.10 -6.95 26.80
N GLU A 212 -17.16 -6.59 28.08
CA GLU A 212 -18.37 -6.72 28.91
C GLU A 212 -19.55 -5.84 28.40
N PRO A 213 -20.80 -6.14 28.79
CA PRO A 213 -21.94 -5.34 28.42
C PRO A 213 -21.86 -3.93 29.04
N SER A 214 -21.60 -2.95 28.19
CA SER A 214 -21.83 -1.50 28.37
C SER A 214 -21.45 -0.88 29.71
N VAL A 215 -20.34 -0.14 29.73
CA VAL A 215 -20.21 1.00 30.64
C VAL A 215 -21.02 2.14 30.04
N GLN A 216 -22.04 2.63 30.76
CA GLN A 216 -22.72 3.86 30.38
C GLN A 216 -21.78 5.04 30.59
N GLY A 217 -21.32 5.67 29.51
CA GLY A 217 -20.51 6.88 29.58
C GLY A 217 -19.85 7.18 28.24
N HIS A 218 -20.27 8.27 27.61
CA HIS A 218 -19.62 8.83 26.42
C HIS A 218 -18.58 9.85 26.83
N ALA A 219 -17.68 9.50 27.74
CA ALA A 219 -16.62 10.39 28.20
C ALA A 219 -15.29 10.03 27.53
N CYS A 220 -14.50 11.04 27.16
CA CYS A 220 -13.14 10.86 26.70
C CYS A 220 -12.33 10.12 27.79
N PRO A 221 -11.70 8.96 27.52
CA PRO A 221 -10.95 8.23 28.54
C PRO A 221 -9.68 8.96 29.00
N LEU A 222 -9.27 10.02 28.30
CA LEU A 222 -8.08 10.81 28.61
C LEU A 222 -8.40 12.03 29.51
N CYS A 223 -9.52 12.72 29.26
CA CYS A 223 -9.88 13.96 29.95
C CYS A 223 -11.25 13.95 30.63
N LEU A 224 -11.99 12.83 30.54
CA LEU A 224 -13.31 12.59 31.12
C LEU A 224 -14.41 13.57 30.68
N GLN A 225 -14.18 14.37 29.64
CA GLN A 225 -15.20 15.23 29.05
C GLN A 225 -16.21 14.42 28.24
N ASP A 226 -17.49 14.77 28.35
CA ASP A 226 -18.55 14.21 27.52
C ASP A 226 -18.32 14.53 26.03
N LEU A 227 -18.39 13.49 25.20
CA LEU A 227 -18.25 13.60 23.76
C LEU A 227 -19.57 14.09 23.13
N PRO A 228 -19.51 14.94 22.08
CA PRO A 228 -20.70 15.37 21.35
C PRO A 228 -21.50 14.18 20.81
N THR A 229 -22.83 14.27 20.82
CA THR A 229 -23.73 13.21 20.31
C THR A 229 -23.48 12.89 18.83
N ALA A 230 -22.99 13.85 18.04
CA ALA A 230 -22.60 13.63 16.64
C ALA A 230 -21.34 12.76 16.47
N SER A 231 -20.56 12.57 17.55
CA SER A 231 -19.36 11.73 17.59
C SER A 231 -19.60 10.39 18.29
N SER A 232 -20.87 10.04 18.54
CA SER A 232 -21.20 8.76 19.17
C SER A 232 -20.85 7.60 18.23
N ALA A 233 -19.84 6.83 18.60
CA ALA A 233 -19.60 5.54 17.96
C ALA A 233 -20.79 4.60 18.20
N PRO A 234 -21.04 3.62 17.31
CA PRO A 234 -22.05 2.59 17.52
C PRO A 234 -21.81 1.90 18.87
N SER A 235 -22.88 1.67 19.61
CA SER A 235 -22.84 0.93 20.86
C SER A 235 -22.39 -0.51 20.63
N ILE A 236 -21.82 -1.12 21.67
CA ILE A 236 -21.48 -2.56 21.68
C ILE A 236 -22.73 -3.40 21.35
N GLY A 237 -23.91 -2.97 21.78
CA GLY A 237 -25.18 -3.63 21.46
C GLY A 237 -25.54 -3.58 19.98
N GLU A 238 -25.36 -2.43 19.32
CA GLU A 238 -25.58 -2.29 17.87
C GLU A 238 -24.58 -3.12 17.07
N LEU A 239 -23.32 -3.19 17.50
CA LEU A 239 -22.31 -4.00 16.83
C LEU A 239 -22.56 -5.51 17.01
N ARG A 240 -23.03 -5.95 18.18
CA ARG A 240 -23.47 -7.34 18.39
C ARG A 240 -24.67 -7.70 17.52
N THR A 241 -25.67 -6.81 17.47
CA THR A 241 -26.83 -6.98 16.59
C THR A 241 -26.42 -7.10 15.11
N ALA A 242 -25.46 -6.28 14.67
CA ALA A 242 -24.91 -6.37 13.32
C ALA A 242 -24.18 -7.69 13.09
N LYS A 243 -23.35 -8.16 14.05
CA LYS A 243 -22.67 -9.46 13.99
C LYS A 243 -23.67 -10.60 13.84
N ASP A 244 -24.72 -10.63 14.66
CA ASP A 244 -25.74 -11.67 14.64
C ASP A 244 -26.50 -11.67 13.31
N THR A 245 -26.88 -10.49 12.82
CA THR A 245 -27.58 -10.33 11.52
C THR A 245 -26.73 -10.84 10.35
N ILE A 246 -25.42 -10.56 10.35
CA ILE A 246 -24.50 -11.03 9.30
C ILE A 246 -24.32 -12.55 9.42
N GLY A 247 -24.19 -13.07 10.64
CA GLY A 247 -24.07 -14.51 10.90
C GLY A 247 -25.29 -15.30 10.42
N GLU A 248 -26.51 -14.84 10.72
CA GLU A 248 -27.75 -15.47 10.25
C GLU A 248 -27.85 -15.52 8.72
N ARG A 249 -27.51 -14.41 8.05
CA ARG A 249 -27.54 -14.31 6.59
C ARG A 249 -26.47 -15.18 5.93
N GLY A 250 -25.27 -15.25 6.52
CA GLY A 250 -24.20 -16.15 6.09
C GLY A 250 -24.61 -17.62 6.21
N GLY A 251 -25.14 -18.02 7.38
CA GLY A 251 -25.60 -19.39 7.62
C GLY A 251 -26.76 -19.82 6.71
N ALA A 252 -27.70 -18.92 6.42
CA ALA A 252 -28.77 -19.19 5.45
C ALA A 252 -28.21 -19.47 4.05
N MET A 253 -27.20 -18.71 3.61
CA MET A 253 -26.56 -18.87 2.31
C MET A 253 -25.73 -20.17 2.22
N ASP A 254 -25.01 -20.51 3.29
CA ASP A 254 -24.29 -21.78 3.39
C ASP A 254 -25.25 -22.98 3.30
N SER A 255 -26.42 -22.90 3.94
CA SER A 255 -27.43 -23.96 3.89
C SER A 255 -28.10 -24.12 2.51
N ALA A 256 -28.12 -23.07 1.69
CA ALA A 256 -28.71 -23.07 0.35
C ALA A 256 -27.75 -23.61 -0.72
N THR A 257 -26.44 -23.52 -0.49
CA THR A 257 -25.40 -23.90 -1.45
C THR A 257 -25.49 -25.37 -1.92
N PRO A 258 -25.68 -26.38 -1.05
CA PRO A 258 -25.82 -27.78 -1.47
C PRO A 258 -27.05 -28.06 -2.36
N ARG A 259 -28.13 -27.29 -2.19
CA ARG A 259 -29.34 -27.40 -3.04
C ARG A 259 -29.08 -26.85 -4.44
N ILE A 260 -28.28 -25.78 -4.55
CA ILE A 260 -27.86 -25.20 -5.83
C ILE A 260 -26.93 -26.16 -6.56
N GLU A 261 -25.96 -26.75 -5.87
CA GLU A 261 -25.07 -27.78 -6.43
C GLU A 261 -25.86 -28.98 -6.97
N SER A 262 -26.85 -29.46 -6.20
CA SER A 262 -27.73 -30.55 -6.65
C SER A 262 -28.54 -30.19 -7.90
N ALA A 263 -29.03 -28.94 -7.98
CA ALA A 263 -29.75 -28.46 -9.15
C ALA A 263 -28.84 -28.31 -10.39
N ILE A 264 -27.58 -27.90 -10.21
CA ILE A 264 -26.59 -27.84 -11.30
C ILE A 264 -26.36 -29.24 -11.87
N VAL A 265 -26.17 -30.24 -11.01
CA VAL A 265 -25.99 -31.65 -11.43
C VAL A 265 -27.19 -32.14 -12.25
N GLU A 266 -28.42 -31.81 -11.84
CA GLU A 266 -29.63 -32.20 -12.59
C GLU A 266 -29.68 -31.55 -13.99
N ILE A 267 -29.28 -30.28 -14.11
CA ILE A 267 -29.25 -29.57 -15.39
C ILE A 267 -28.12 -30.10 -16.28
N GLU A 268 -26.96 -30.42 -15.72
CA GLU A 268 -25.85 -31.06 -16.43
C GLU A 268 -26.25 -32.44 -16.97
N GLN A 269 -27.04 -33.20 -16.21
CA GLN A 269 -27.58 -34.48 -16.67
C GLN A 269 -28.51 -34.29 -17.89
N LYS A 270 -29.38 -33.28 -17.88
CA LYS A 270 -30.22 -32.91 -19.04
C LYS A 270 -29.39 -32.50 -20.25
N LEU A 271 -28.22 -31.89 -20.06
CA LEU A 271 -27.28 -31.58 -21.15
C LEU A 271 -26.70 -32.84 -21.78
N ILE A 272 -26.34 -33.83 -20.96
CA ILE A 272 -25.83 -35.14 -21.43
C ILE A 272 -26.90 -35.85 -22.26
N GLU A 273 -28.15 -35.87 -21.79
CA GLU A 273 -29.29 -36.45 -22.50
C GLU A 273 -29.54 -35.75 -23.84
N ASN A 274 -29.57 -34.41 -23.87
CA ASN A 274 -29.74 -33.65 -25.11
C ASN A 274 -28.60 -33.92 -26.12
N ARG A 275 -27.35 -34.02 -25.65
CA ARG A 275 -26.21 -34.39 -26.51
C ARG A 275 -26.40 -35.78 -27.12
N ARG A 276 -26.92 -36.74 -26.34
CA ARG A 276 -27.23 -38.08 -26.83
C ARG A 276 -28.32 -38.06 -27.91
N ASP A 277 -29.36 -37.26 -27.71
CA ASP A 277 -30.44 -37.08 -28.70
C ASP A 277 -29.93 -36.41 -29.99
N LEU A 278 -29.00 -35.45 -29.89
CA LEU A 278 -28.32 -34.83 -31.03
C LEU A 278 -27.47 -35.85 -31.80
N GLU A 279 -26.76 -36.73 -31.10
CA GLU A 279 -25.97 -37.81 -31.71
C GLU A 279 -26.88 -38.78 -32.49
N ALA A 280 -27.97 -39.23 -31.87
CA ALA A 280 -28.94 -40.11 -32.50
C ALA A 280 -29.63 -39.46 -33.73
N ASN A 281 -30.00 -38.18 -33.62
CA ASN A 281 -30.54 -37.41 -34.74
C ASN A 281 -29.52 -37.28 -35.89
N ARG A 282 -28.23 -37.10 -35.57
CA ARG A 282 -27.14 -37.04 -36.56
C ARG A 282 -26.96 -38.37 -37.30
N GLU A 283 -27.06 -39.50 -36.60
CA GLU A 283 -26.99 -40.83 -37.21
C GLU A 283 -28.17 -41.07 -38.17
N LEU A 284 -29.40 -40.70 -37.77
CA LEU A 284 -30.60 -40.80 -38.60
C LEU A 284 -30.52 -39.92 -39.85
N LEU A 285 -30.10 -38.65 -39.70
CA LEU A 285 -29.84 -37.75 -40.83
C LEU A 285 -28.75 -38.30 -41.76
N GLY A 286 -27.70 -38.91 -41.20
CA GLY A 286 -26.65 -39.56 -41.98
C GLY A 286 -27.16 -40.76 -42.77
N SER A 287 -28.10 -41.52 -42.22
CA SER A 287 -28.74 -42.66 -42.90
C SER A 287 -29.56 -42.23 -44.12
N ILE A 288 -30.42 -41.22 -43.95
CA ILE A 288 -31.28 -40.69 -45.04
C ILE A 288 -30.46 -39.99 -46.11
N LYS A 289 -29.37 -39.31 -45.73
CA LYS A 289 -28.42 -38.73 -46.70
C LYS A 289 -27.70 -39.78 -47.54
N ARG A 290 -27.46 -40.99 -46.99
CA ARG A 290 -26.83 -42.10 -47.72
C ARG A 290 -27.80 -42.84 -48.65
N SER A 291 -29.09 -42.89 -48.32
CA SER A 291 -30.10 -43.51 -49.18
C SER A 291 -30.48 -42.65 -50.39
N SER A 292 -30.30 -41.33 -50.33
CA SER A 292 -30.63 -40.41 -51.43
C SER A 292 -29.40 -39.70 -52.03
N LYS A 293 -28.97 -40.17 -53.21
CA LYS A 293 -27.82 -39.63 -53.98
C LYS A 293 -27.98 -38.14 -54.35
N ARG A 294 -29.22 -37.64 -54.44
CA ARG A 294 -29.55 -36.23 -54.74
C ARG A 294 -29.36 -35.33 -53.52
N LEU A 295 -29.79 -35.78 -52.34
CA LEU A 295 -29.56 -35.13 -51.04
C LEU A 295 -28.07 -35.11 -50.67
N GLN A 296 -27.33 -36.15 -51.05
CA GLN A 296 -25.90 -36.27 -50.81
C GLN A 296 -25.09 -35.18 -51.53
N LEU A 297 -25.39 -34.90 -52.80
CA LEU A 297 -24.71 -33.87 -53.60
C LEU A 297 -25.08 -32.43 -53.20
N ALA A 298 -26.35 -32.17 -52.85
CA ALA A 298 -26.80 -30.86 -52.34
C ALA A 298 -26.21 -30.56 -50.95
N SER A 299 -26.25 -31.54 -50.04
CA SER A 299 -25.72 -31.41 -48.68
C SER A 299 -24.20 -31.20 -48.65
N ASP A 300 -23.44 -31.76 -49.59
CA ASP A 300 -21.98 -31.65 -49.56
C ASP A 300 -21.52 -30.22 -49.89
N LYS A 301 -22.23 -29.54 -50.79
CA LYS A 301 -21.99 -28.13 -51.13
C LYS A 301 -22.41 -27.20 -49.99
N GLU A 302 -23.59 -27.43 -49.42
CA GLU A 302 -24.13 -26.65 -48.29
C GLU A 302 -23.29 -26.83 -47.01
N ALA A 303 -22.82 -28.05 -46.73
CA ALA A 303 -21.97 -28.32 -45.57
C ALA A 303 -20.61 -27.60 -45.68
N ARG A 304 -20.02 -27.54 -46.88
CA ARG A 304 -18.79 -26.78 -47.11
C ARG A 304 -19.02 -25.28 -46.96
N GLN A 305 -20.11 -24.75 -47.51
CA GLN A 305 -20.45 -23.33 -47.34
C GLN A 305 -20.71 -22.97 -45.88
N ALA A 306 -21.46 -23.80 -45.13
CA ALA A 306 -21.72 -23.58 -43.70
C ALA A 306 -20.46 -23.65 -42.83
N LEU A 307 -19.52 -24.56 -43.15
CA LEU A 307 -18.24 -24.65 -42.46
C LEU A 307 -17.39 -23.38 -42.66
N VAL A 308 -17.33 -22.87 -43.89
CA VAL A 308 -16.61 -21.63 -44.22
C VAL A 308 -17.27 -20.44 -43.53
N VAL A 309 -18.60 -20.29 -43.59
CA VAL A 309 -19.33 -19.24 -42.87
C VAL A 309 -19.09 -19.32 -41.35
N GLY A 310 -19.07 -20.52 -40.76
CA GLY A 310 -18.79 -20.69 -39.32
C GLY A 310 -17.38 -20.24 -38.92
N ARG A 311 -16.37 -20.54 -39.76
CA ARG A 311 -14.98 -20.07 -39.54
C ARG A 311 -14.85 -18.57 -39.74
N ILE A 312 -15.59 -18.00 -40.68
CA ILE A 312 -15.68 -16.55 -40.90
C ILE A 312 -16.35 -15.87 -39.69
N SER A 313 -17.45 -16.42 -39.17
CA SER A 313 -18.14 -15.90 -37.98
C SER A 313 -17.20 -15.85 -36.77
N LEU A 314 -16.49 -16.96 -36.49
CA LEU A 314 -15.50 -17.01 -35.42
C LEU A 314 -14.36 -15.99 -35.60
N TYR A 315 -13.94 -15.71 -36.84
CA TYR A 315 -12.91 -14.72 -37.08
C TYR A 315 -13.45 -13.30 -36.87
N VAL A 316 -14.60 -12.97 -37.46
CA VAL A 316 -15.23 -11.65 -37.38
C VAL A 316 -15.65 -11.29 -35.96
N GLU A 317 -16.16 -12.24 -35.18
CA GLU A 317 -16.50 -12.07 -33.75
C GLU A 317 -15.26 -11.78 -32.89
N ASN A 318 -14.07 -12.20 -33.33
CA ASN A 318 -12.81 -12.02 -32.62
C ASN A 318 -11.96 -10.86 -33.18
N ILE A 319 -12.44 -10.12 -34.19
CA ILE A 319 -11.81 -8.87 -34.62
C ILE A 319 -12.18 -7.82 -33.57
N PRO A 320 -11.23 -7.29 -32.79
CA PRO A 320 -11.52 -6.15 -31.92
C PRO A 320 -12.07 -5.01 -32.79
N GLU A 321 -13.10 -4.30 -32.34
CA GLU A 321 -13.37 -2.96 -32.87
C GLU A 321 -12.08 -2.18 -32.71
N MET A 322 -11.29 -2.01 -33.78
CA MET A 322 -9.95 -1.43 -33.65
C MET A 322 -10.12 -0.02 -33.10
N PRO A 323 -9.70 0.24 -31.85
CA PRO A 323 -9.57 1.61 -31.37
C PRO A 323 -8.54 2.28 -32.28
N ASP A 324 -8.63 3.60 -32.47
CA ASP A 324 -7.63 4.33 -33.25
C ASP A 324 -6.23 4.07 -32.65
N VAL A 325 -5.45 3.23 -33.34
CA VAL A 325 -4.09 2.83 -32.91
C VAL A 325 -3.22 4.07 -32.74
N SER A 326 -3.47 5.12 -33.54
CA SER A 326 -2.80 6.41 -33.45
C SER A 326 -3.11 7.12 -32.13
N GLU A 327 -4.36 7.07 -31.68
CA GLU A 327 -4.77 7.65 -30.38
C GLU A 327 -4.09 6.91 -29.22
N GLN A 328 -4.04 5.57 -29.27
CA GLN A 328 -3.38 4.76 -28.25
C GLN A 328 -1.86 5.00 -28.20
N LEU A 329 -1.19 5.15 -29.36
CA LEU A 329 0.23 5.49 -29.43
C LEU A 329 0.51 6.89 -28.85
N ASN A 330 -0.35 7.87 -29.15
CA ASN A 330 -0.24 9.22 -28.58
C ASN A 330 -0.43 9.20 -27.05
N LYS A 331 -1.38 8.41 -26.56
CA LYS A 331 -1.59 8.24 -25.11
C LYS A 331 -0.38 7.59 -24.45
N LEU A 332 0.21 6.56 -25.07
CA LEU A 332 1.41 5.90 -24.57
C LEU A 332 2.60 6.87 -24.48
N ALA A 333 2.80 7.72 -25.49
CA ALA A 333 3.86 8.73 -25.50
C ALA A 333 3.72 9.71 -24.31
N LYS A 334 2.50 10.24 -24.09
CA LYS A 334 2.22 11.13 -22.94
C LYS A 334 2.45 10.46 -21.59
N LEU A 335 2.06 9.20 -21.45
CA LEU A 335 2.28 8.45 -20.20
C LEU A 335 3.77 8.20 -19.94
N ARG A 336 4.57 7.97 -20.98
CA ARG A 336 6.03 7.83 -20.84
C ARG A 336 6.73 9.13 -20.45
N GLU A 337 6.28 10.27 -20.97
CA GLU A 337 6.76 11.58 -20.55
C GLU A 337 6.45 11.82 -19.07
N LEU A 338 5.20 11.57 -18.65
CA LEU A 338 4.80 11.65 -17.25
C LEU A 338 5.56 10.64 -16.35
N GLU A 339 5.85 9.44 -16.85
CA GLU A 339 6.68 8.46 -16.12
C GLU A 339 8.06 9.02 -15.82
N LEU A 340 8.71 9.66 -16.80
CA LEU A 340 10.04 10.24 -16.65
C LEU A 340 10.03 11.36 -15.62
N GLU A 341 9.08 12.31 -15.73
CA GLU A 341 8.92 13.42 -14.79
C GLU A 341 8.72 12.92 -13.35
N LEU A 342 7.83 11.94 -13.16
CA LEU A 342 7.56 11.36 -11.85
C LEU A 342 8.76 10.58 -11.32
N TYR A 343 9.48 9.85 -12.18
CA TYR A 343 10.66 9.08 -11.80
C TYR A 343 11.78 9.99 -11.29
N GLU A 344 12.05 11.11 -11.98
CA GLU A 344 13.05 12.09 -11.53
C GLU A 344 12.67 12.70 -10.18
N ALA A 345 11.39 13.07 -10.02
CA ALA A 345 10.86 13.65 -8.78
C ALA A 345 10.89 12.71 -7.57
N VAL A 346 10.91 11.38 -7.79
CA VAL A 346 10.93 10.37 -6.72
C VAL A 346 12.23 9.55 -6.66
N SER A 347 13.24 9.97 -7.42
CA SER A 347 14.54 9.30 -7.48
C SER A 347 15.23 9.26 -6.11
N THR A 348 16.06 8.25 -5.88
CA THR A 348 16.85 8.12 -4.65
C THR A 348 17.81 9.29 -4.45
N ASP A 349 18.33 9.82 -5.55
CA ASP A 349 19.28 10.94 -5.56
C ASP A 349 18.58 12.23 -5.12
N ALA A 350 17.35 12.48 -5.58
CA ALA A 350 16.55 13.61 -5.14
C ALA A 350 16.23 13.56 -3.62
N ILE A 351 15.97 12.36 -3.08
CA ILE A 351 15.77 12.19 -1.62
C ILE A 351 17.06 12.48 -0.87
N GLN A 352 18.20 11.98 -1.38
CA GLN A 352 19.50 12.16 -0.74
C GLN A 352 19.89 13.64 -0.71
N GLU A 353 19.70 14.38 -1.81
CA GLU A 353 19.96 15.82 -1.87
C GLU A 353 19.07 16.60 -0.88
N ARG A 354 17.77 16.27 -0.82
CA ARG A 354 16.85 16.88 0.16
C ARG A 354 17.24 16.56 1.60
N LEU A 355 17.65 15.32 1.87
CA LEU A 355 18.12 14.91 3.19
C LEU A 355 19.37 15.68 3.60
N GLU A 356 20.34 15.81 2.71
CA GLU A 356 21.55 16.60 2.94
C GLU A 356 21.23 18.09 3.21
N SER A 357 20.27 18.65 2.47
CA SER A 357 19.78 20.01 2.72
C SER A 357 19.13 20.16 4.10
N CYS A 358 18.30 19.19 4.51
CA CYS A 358 17.69 19.17 5.85
C CYS A 358 18.77 19.08 6.94
N LEU A 359 19.69 18.12 6.81
CA LEU A 359 20.78 17.91 7.75
C LEU A 359 21.69 19.12 7.86
N SER A 360 22.01 19.80 6.74
CA SER A 360 22.83 21.02 6.75
C SER A 360 22.25 22.11 7.64
N ASN A 361 20.92 22.28 7.64
CA ASN A 361 20.26 23.26 8.51
C ASN A 361 20.24 22.83 10.00
N VAL A 362 20.05 21.53 10.27
CA VAL A 362 20.17 20.98 11.63
C VAL A 362 21.61 21.17 12.15
N ASN A 363 22.60 20.85 11.31
CA ASN A 363 24.03 20.93 11.60
C ASN A 363 24.48 22.37 11.90
N ARG A 364 23.88 23.37 11.24
CA ARG A 364 24.12 24.79 11.55
C ARG A 364 23.71 25.12 12.99
N SER A 365 22.50 24.71 13.40
CA SER A 365 22.01 24.96 14.76
C SER A 365 22.80 24.15 15.79
N LEU A 366 23.15 22.91 15.46
CA LEU A 366 24.02 22.05 16.27
C LEU A 366 25.37 22.71 16.54
N SER A 367 26.00 23.28 15.51
CA SER A 367 27.31 23.94 15.63
C SER A 367 27.23 25.19 16.51
N ASP A 368 26.23 26.05 16.27
CA ASP A 368 25.96 27.24 17.10
C ASP A 368 25.72 26.85 18.57
N TYR A 369 24.89 25.84 18.83
CA TYR A 369 24.61 25.41 20.19
C TYR A 369 25.82 24.80 20.90
N ALA A 370 26.65 24.03 20.19
CA ALA A 370 27.89 23.47 20.74
C ALA A 370 28.90 24.57 21.10
N GLU A 371 29.01 25.63 20.29
CA GLU A 371 29.89 26.77 20.55
C GLU A 371 29.43 27.57 21.79
N ARG A 372 28.12 27.80 21.95
CA ARG A 372 27.55 28.53 23.09
C ARG A 372 27.82 27.88 24.45
N VAL A 373 28.07 26.56 24.49
CA VAL A 373 28.38 25.80 25.71
C VAL A 373 29.82 25.27 25.74
N ASP A 374 30.67 25.72 24.82
CA ASP A 374 32.13 25.41 24.77
C ASP A 374 32.44 23.90 24.76
N LEU A 375 31.74 23.14 23.91
CA LEU A 375 32.01 21.70 23.77
C LEU A 375 33.33 21.43 23.04
N GLU A 376 33.99 20.32 23.39
CA GLU A 376 35.21 19.90 22.70
C GLU A 376 34.94 19.70 21.20
N TYR A 377 35.74 20.33 20.33
CA TYR A 377 35.56 20.40 18.86
C TYR A 377 34.40 21.28 18.36
N SER A 378 33.85 22.18 19.19
CA SER A 378 32.84 23.16 18.75
C SER A 378 33.36 24.18 17.73
N ASP A 379 34.68 24.32 17.61
CA ASP A 379 35.37 25.15 16.62
C ASP A 379 35.43 24.52 15.21
N SER A 380 35.06 23.24 15.10
CA SER A 380 34.99 22.50 13.85
C SER A 380 33.54 22.32 13.39
N PRO A 381 33.26 22.18 12.08
CA PRO A 381 31.91 21.85 11.61
C PRO A 381 31.39 20.55 12.23
N LEU A 382 30.23 20.62 12.88
CA LEU A 382 29.56 19.48 13.47
C LEU A 382 28.43 18.99 12.56
N ARG A 383 28.34 17.67 12.37
CA ARG A 383 27.24 17.06 11.61
C ARG A 383 26.61 15.88 12.31
N LEU A 384 25.28 15.78 12.17
CA LEU A 384 24.55 14.56 12.43
C LEU A 384 24.80 13.55 11.30
N ASP A 385 25.32 12.38 11.66
CA ASP A 385 25.51 11.28 10.73
C ASP A 385 24.27 10.38 10.70
N PRO A 386 23.45 10.39 9.62
CA PRO A 386 22.23 9.60 9.56
C PRO A 386 22.49 8.09 9.44
N ARG A 387 23.71 7.67 9.09
CA ARG A 387 24.06 6.25 8.97
C ARG A 387 24.56 5.68 10.28
N ALA A 388 25.37 6.45 11.01
CA ALA A 388 25.90 6.06 12.31
C ALA A 388 25.00 6.46 13.49
N LEU A 389 24.00 7.32 13.27
CA LEU A 389 23.09 7.85 14.29
C LEU A 389 23.83 8.52 15.46
N THR A 390 24.84 9.31 15.12
CA THR A 390 25.73 9.98 16.06
C THR A 390 26.21 11.32 15.47
N ILE A 391 26.94 12.10 16.27
CA ILE A 391 27.56 13.35 15.83
C ILE A 391 29.00 13.07 15.37
N VAL A 392 29.43 13.81 14.35
CA VAL A 392 30.81 13.80 13.86
C VAL A 392 31.30 15.24 13.78
N ALA A 393 32.49 15.49 14.32
CA ALA A 393 33.23 16.73 14.12
C ALA A 393 34.17 16.56 12.91
N ASP A 394 33.99 17.37 11.88
CA ASP A 394 34.80 17.31 10.66
C ASP A 394 36.05 18.19 10.80
N THR A 395 37.07 17.69 11.50
CA THR A 395 38.35 18.39 11.69
C THR A 395 39.21 18.39 10.41
N PRO A 396 40.19 19.31 10.26
CA PRO A 396 41.06 19.35 9.08
C PRO A 396 41.86 18.07 8.81
N ASN A 397 42.15 17.29 9.85
CA ASN A 397 42.93 16.07 9.73
C ASN A 397 42.06 14.86 9.42
N ARG A 398 40.96 14.68 10.16
CA ARG A 398 40.04 13.55 10.01
C ARG A 398 38.67 13.84 10.65
N PRO A 399 37.59 13.18 10.21
CA PRO A 399 36.35 13.15 10.96
C PRO A 399 36.56 12.46 12.31
N ILE A 400 36.03 13.06 13.37
CA ILE A 400 36.06 12.55 14.74
C ILE A 400 34.62 12.26 15.16
N PRO A 401 34.19 10.98 15.22
CA PRO A 401 32.86 10.64 15.73
C PRO A 401 32.78 10.88 17.24
N MET A 402 31.59 11.21 17.74
CA MET A 402 31.33 11.50 19.17
C MET A 402 31.91 10.45 20.12
N ARG A 403 31.93 9.18 19.72
CA ARG A 403 32.50 8.07 20.51
C ARG A 403 33.99 8.22 20.84
N GLU A 404 34.71 9.04 20.08
CA GLU A 404 36.14 9.32 20.18
C GLU A 404 36.43 10.67 20.86
N ILE A 405 35.38 11.48 21.11
CA ILE A 405 35.50 12.76 21.85
C ILE A 405 35.63 12.46 23.35
N GLY A 406 36.53 13.16 24.03
CA GLY A 406 36.85 12.93 25.44
C GLY A 406 35.79 13.49 26.39
N SER A 407 35.76 12.95 27.62
CA SER A 407 34.83 13.22 28.74
C SER A 407 33.36 12.80 28.52
N GLY A 408 32.74 12.22 29.55
CA GLY A 408 31.29 11.94 29.54
C GLY A 408 30.45 13.22 29.57
N GLU A 409 31.03 14.32 30.05
CA GLU A 409 30.44 15.66 30.07
C GLU A 409 30.21 16.19 28.64
N ASN A 410 31.20 16.02 27.76
CA ASN A 410 31.04 16.35 26.35
C ASN A 410 29.93 15.49 25.72
N HIS A 411 29.85 14.19 26.05
CA HIS A 411 28.79 13.34 25.50
C HIS A 411 27.40 13.82 25.90
N VAL A 412 27.19 14.20 27.17
CA VAL A 412 25.91 14.80 27.59
C VAL A 412 25.65 16.09 26.81
N GLY A 413 26.64 16.97 26.73
CA GLY A 413 26.54 18.21 25.96
C GLY A 413 26.11 17.97 24.51
N TYR A 414 26.79 17.06 23.81
CA TYR A 414 26.49 16.67 22.43
C TYR A 414 25.07 16.11 22.26
N HIS A 415 24.59 15.28 23.21
CA HIS A 415 23.21 14.82 23.19
C HIS A 415 22.22 15.99 23.29
N ILE A 416 22.43 16.89 24.25
CA ILE A 416 21.56 18.06 24.46
C ILE A 416 21.54 18.94 23.21
N VAL A 417 22.70 19.38 22.71
CA VAL A 417 22.75 20.31 21.56
C VAL A 417 22.17 19.69 20.29
N ALA A 418 22.37 18.39 20.08
CA ALA A 418 21.83 17.70 18.91
C ALA A 418 20.31 17.55 18.99
N HIS A 419 19.77 17.20 20.15
CA HIS A 419 18.31 17.12 20.33
C HIS A 419 17.67 18.51 20.27
N LEU A 420 18.28 19.56 20.82
CA LEU A 420 17.79 20.94 20.68
C LEU A 420 17.76 21.37 19.20
N ALA A 421 18.85 21.15 18.47
CA ALA A 421 18.92 21.48 17.04
C ALA A 421 17.90 20.72 16.20
N LEU A 422 17.69 19.43 16.52
CA LEU A 422 16.73 18.59 15.84
C LEU A 422 15.28 19.03 16.15
N HIS A 423 14.95 19.25 17.42
CA HIS A 423 13.60 19.68 17.84
C HIS A 423 13.25 21.07 17.31
N LYS A 424 14.21 22.00 17.26
CA LYS A 424 14.05 23.28 16.55
C LYS A 424 13.60 23.06 15.10
N TRP A 425 14.35 22.27 14.34
CA TRP A 425 14.02 21.98 12.93
C TRP A 425 12.64 21.33 12.77
N LEU A 426 12.35 20.32 13.61
CA LEU A 426 11.10 19.59 13.57
C LEU A 426 9.91 20.51 13.89
N ALA A 427 10.05 21.39 14.88
CA ALA A 427 9.00 22.30 15.32
C ALA A 427 8.77 23.44 14.30
N GLU A 428 9.82 24.08 13.80
CA GLU A 428 9.74 25.14 12.78
C GLU A 428 9.02 24.65 11.52
N ARG A 429 9.29 23.41 11.11
CA ARG A 429 8.71 22.80 9.90
C ARG A 429 7.43 22.00 10.16
N LYS A 430 6.90 22.02 11.39
CA LYS A 430 5.68 21.29 11.78
C LYS A 430 5.74 19.81 11.35
N ARG A 431 6.91 19.19 11.54
CA ARG A 431 7.14 17.80 11.20
C ARG A 431 6.35 16.89 12.15
N PRO A 432 6.01 15.66 11.73
CA PRO A 432 5.12 14.79 12.50
C PRO A 432 5.86 14.06 13.63
N VAL A 433 6.53 14.83 14.49
CA VAL A 433 7.17 14.40 15.73
C VAL A 433 6.53 15.17 16.88
N PRO A 434 6.19 14.53 18.01
CA PRO A 434 5.65 15.26 19.15
C PRO A 434 6.56 16.42 19.56
N SER A 435 5.97 17.59 19.76
CA SER A 435 6.68 18.82 20.13
C SER A 435 7.10 18.83 21.59
N PHE A 436 7.68 17.73 22.07
CA PHE A 436 8.29 17.64 23.39
C PHE A 436 9.59 16.81 23.37
N LEU A 437 10.50 17.15 24.28
CA LEU A 437 11.71 16.41 24.59
C LEU A 437 11.75 16.14 26.10
N LEU A 438 11.90 14.88 26.50
CA LEU A 438 12.04 14.45 27.88
C LEU A 438 13.50 14.02 28.13
N LEU A 439 14.14 14.70 29.07
CA LEU A 439 15.52 14.48 29.48
C LEU A 439 15.54 13.94 30.91
N ASP A 440 16.06 12.73 31.08
CA ASP A 440 16.18 12.10 32.39
C ASP A 440 17.63 12.13 32.88
N GLN A 441 17.85 12.84 33.98
CA GLN A 441 19.11 12.99 34.71
C GLN A 441 20.30 13.48 33.89
N LEU A 442 20.11 14.57 33.14
CA LEU A 442 21.19 15.14 32.30
C LEU A 442 22.43 15.55 33.11
N SER A 443 22.31 15.87 34.39
CA SER A 443 23.45 16.27 35.21
C SER A 443 24.34 15.12 35.71
N GLN A 444 23.94 13.86 35.54
CA GLN A 444 24.63 12.71 36.17
C GLN A 444 26.12 12.61 35.82
N ALA A 445 26.50 12.95 34.59
CA ALA A 445 27.91 12.93 34.16
C ALA A 445 28.80 13.89 34.97
N HIS A 446 28.20 14.91 35.57
CA HIS A 446 28.85 15.98 36.34
C HIS A 446 28.70 15.80 37.86
N PHE A 447 27.78 14.94 38.32
CA PHE A 447 27.53 14.67 39.74
C PHE A 447 27.62 13.17 40.04
N SER A 448 28.77 12.71 40.56
CA SER A 448 28.87 11.37 41.17
C SER A 448 28.43 11.44 42.64
N PRO A 449 27.47 10.60 43.10
CA PRO A 449 27.03 10.56 44.50
C PRO A 449 28.17 10.26 45.49
N ASP A 450 29.21 9.56 45.04
CA ASP A 450 30.38 9.20 45.85
C ASP A 450 31.34 10.37 46.14
N VAL A 451 31.14 11.53 45.49
CA VAL A 451 32.02 12.69 45.65
C VAL A 451 31.71 13.43 46.95
N GLU A 452 30.44 13.52 47.38
CA GLU A 452 30.09 14.17 48.65
C GLU A 452 30.62 13.43 49.90
N GLN A 453 31.09 12.19 49.78
CA GLN A 453 31.58 11.36 50.89
C GLN A 453 33.11 11.18 50.95
N ARG A 454 33.89 11.75 50.02
CA ARG A 454 35.36 11.66 50.07
C ARG A 454 35.93 12.90 50.75
N GLU A 455 36.78 12.72 51.77
CA GLU A 455 37.47 13.83 52.47
C GLU A 455 38.51 14.57 51.60
N ASN A 456 38.62 14.27 50.30
CA ASN A 456 39.64 14.77 49.41
C ASN A 456 39.08 15.15 48.03
N VAL A 457 37.99 15.95 48.04
CA VAL A 457 37.34 16.40 46.81
C VAL A 457 37.97 17.70 46.35
N ASP A 458 38.37 17.72 45.09
CA ASP A 458 38.80 18.95 44.42
C ASP A 458 37.60 19.88 44.23
N LEU A 459 37.49 20.88 45.11
CA LEU A 459 36.44 21.91 45.07
C LEU A 459 36.42 22.67 43.75
N THR A 460 37.56 22.78 43.06
CA THR A 460 37.65 23.47 41.77
C THR A 460 36.99 22.67 40.66
N LYS A 461 37.08 21.33 40.73
CA LYS A 461 36.42 20.43 39.80
C LYS A 461 34.90 20.46 39.97
N ILE A 462 34.39 20.36 41.21
CA ILE A 462 32.94 20.46 41.45
C ILE A 462 32.36 21.78 40.91
N ASP A 463 33.06 22.89 41.12
CA ASP A 463 32.61 24.20 40.63
C ASP A 463 32.62 24.28 39.09
N THR A 464 33.56 23.59 38.44
CA THR A 464 33.64 23.49 36.97
C THR A 464 32.50 22.63 36.41
N ASP A 465 32.30 21.44 36.97
CA ASP A 465 31.23 20.51 36.60
C ASP A 465 29.84 21.16 36.80
N ARG A 466 29.67 21.89 37.92
CA ARG A 466 28.45 22.66 38.22
C ARG A 466 28.22 23.80 37.22
N LYS A 467 29.27 24.50 36.79
CA LYS A 467 29.19 25.56 35.76
C LYS A 467 28.78 24.99 34.40
N ALA A 468 29.33 23.84 34.02
CA ALA A 468 28.99 23.17 32.77
C ALA A 468 27.49 22.80 32.72
N VAL A 469 26.97 22.18 33.79
CA VAL A 469 25.53 21.87 33.88
C VAL A 469 24.68 23.14 33.83
N LYS A 470 25.08 24.19 34.55
CA LYS A 470 24.35 25.47 34.52
C LYS A 470 24.35 26.10 33.12
N ALA A 471 25.45 25.96 32.36
CA ALA A 471 25.52 26.42 30.97
C ALA A 471 24.56 25.65 30.06
N LEU A 472 24.42 24.32 30.23
CA LEU A 472 23.44 23.51 29.50
C LEU A 472 22.00 23.95 29.80
N TYR A 473 21.64 24.15 31.08
CA TYR A 473 20.31 24.66 31.44
C TYR A 473 20.05 26.04 30.85
N LYS A 474 21.05 26.94 30.87
CA LYS A 474 20.95 28.26 30.25
C LYS A 474 20.68 28.13 28.74
N LEU A 475 21.43 27.30 28.03
CA LEU A 475 21.21 27.04 26.61
C LEU A 475 19.78 26.52 26.35
N ILE A 476 19.31 25.56 27.15
CA ILE A 476 17.95 25.02 27.05
C ILE A 476 16.90 26.14 27.17
N PHE A 477 17.03 27.02 28.16
CA PHE A 477 16.10 28.14 28.32
C PHE A 477 16.17 29.14 27.17
N ASP A 478 17.38 29.49 26.73
CA ASP A 478 17.59 30.42 25.63
C ASP A 478 16.96 29.87 24.33
N VAL A 479 17.13 28.58 24.02
CA VAL A 479 16.50 27.94 22.86
C VAL A 479 14.98 27.93 22.97
N ILE A 480 14.41 27.61 24.14
CA ILE A 480 12.93 27.57 24.28
C ILE A 480 12.30 28.96 24.15
N GLU A 481 12.99 30.01 24.62
CA GLU A 481 12.58 31.40 24.43
C GLU A 481 12.72 31.85 22.97
N GLU A 482 13.84 31.56 22.30
CA GLU A 482 14.05 31.81 20.87
C GLU A 482 12.99 31.12 20.00
N GLU A 483 12.57 29.92 20.41
CA GLU A 483 11.57 29.12 19.72
C GLU A 483 10.13 29.45 20.13
N GLU A 484 9.93 30.48 20.96
CA GLU A 484 8.61 31.00 21.38
C GLU A 484 7.66 29.90 21.90
N GLY A 485 8.21 28.87 22.56
CA GLY A 485 7.44 27.74 23.06
C GLY A 485 6.86 26.80 21.99
N ARG A 486 7.41 26.79 20.77
CA ARG A 486 7.02 25.85 19.69
C ARG A 486 7.17 24.38 20.07
N PHE A 487 8.03 24.07 21.03
CA PHE A 487 8.13 22.75 21.66
C PHE A 487 8.41 22.88 23.16
N GLN A 488 8.17 21.80 23.90
CA GLN A 488 8.37 21.72 25.35
C GLN A 488 9.58 20.85 25.69
N ILE A 489 10.33 21.21 26.73
CA ILE A 489 11.32 20.32 27.32
C ILE A 489 10.88 19.98 28.75
N ILE A 490 10.88 18.69 29.07
CA ILE A 490 10.57 18.16 30.39
C ILE A 490 11.85 17.54 30.92
N ILE A 491 12.26 17.93 32.12
CA ILE A 491 13.54 17.49 32.70
C ILE A 491 13.27 16.91 34.08
N THR A 492 13.78 15.70 34.32
CA THR A 492 13.87 15.09 35.64
C THR A 492 15.32 15.06 36.05
N ASP A 493 15.71 15.77 37.11
CA ASP A 493 17.13 15.90 37.48
C ASP A 493 17.33 16.16 38.98
N HIS A 494 18.57 16.02 39.44
CA HIS A 494 18.98 16.23 40.84
C HIS A 494 19.38 17.67 41.23
N PRO A 495 20.06 18.46 40.37
CA PRO A 495 20.58 19.77 40.74
C PRO A 495 19.48 20.74 41.14
N ASP A 496 19.80 21.63 42.07
CA ASP A 496 18.95 22.74 42.48
C ASP A 496 19.78 24.02 42.51
N PHE A 497 19.68 24.82 41.46
CA PHE A 497 20.37 26.10 41.34
C PHE A 497 19.54 27.19 42.01
N SER A 498 19.60 27.26 43.34
CA SER A 498 18.84 28.24 44.14
C SER A 498 19.20 29.69 43.82
N ASP A 499 20.38 29.91 43.27
CA ASP A 499 20.91 31.20 42.83
C ASP A 499 20.44 31.61 41.42
N ASP A 500 19.73 30.74 40.70
CA ASP A 500 19.24 31.00 39.34
C ASP A 500 17.71 31.16 39.31
N PRO A 501 17.18 32.39 39.19
CA PRO A 501 15.75 32.64 39.17
C PRO A 501 15.01 31.98 38.01
N ARG A 502 15.64 31.84 36.82
CA ARG A 502 15.03 31.18 35.65
C ARG A 502 14.85 29.70 35.94
N PHE A 503 15.88 29.07 36.50
CA PHE A 503 15.80 27.68 36.94
C PHE A 503 14.70 27.48 37.98
N GLN A 504 14.68 28.29 39.04
CA GLN A 504 13.66 28.16 40.10
C GLN A 504 12.22 28.36 39.57
N ALA A 505 12.02 29.26 38.61
CA ALA A 505 10.71 29.45 37.98
C ALA A 505 10.26 28.25 37.11
N ALA A 506 11.22 27.49 36.59
CA ALA A 506 10.95 26.29 35.80
C ALA A 506 10.69 25.04 36.65
N VAL A 507 11.14 25.01 37.91
CA VAL A 507 10.89 23.88 38.83
C VAL A 507 9.38 23.77 39.12
N ARG A 508 8.80 22.63 38.74
CA ARG A 508 7.37 22.33 38.97
C ARG A 508 7.13 21.52 40.23
N GLU A 509 7.96 20.51 40.47
CA GLU A 509 7.80 19.59 41.58
C GLU A 509 9.17 19.24 42.17
N ARG A 510 9.20 18.93 43.46
CA ARG A 510 10.40 18.46 44.18
C ARG A 510 10.10 17.14 44.87
N TRP A 511 10.63 16.05 44.33
CA TRP A 511 10.47 14.71 44.91
C TRP A 511 11.53 14.45 46.00
N ARG A 512 11.36 15.10 47.15
CA ARG A 512 12.19 14.93 48.35
C ARG A 512 11.31 14.64 49.58
N ASN A 513 11.91 14.15 50.66
CA ASN A 513 11.25 13.99 51.97
C ASN A 513 9.96 13.14 51.94
N GLY A 514 9.95 12.04 51.17
CA GLY A 514 8.83 11.10 51.10
C GLY A 514 7.83 11.38 49.98
N VAL A 515 7.87 12.57 49.34
CA VAL A 515 7.16 12.85 48.09
C VAL A 515 7.90 12.19 46.94
N LYS A 516 7.18 11.43 46.10
CA LYS A 516 7.73 10.66 44.98
C LYS A 516 7.01 11.00 43.68
N LEU A 517 7.70 10.89 42.55
CA LEU A 517 7.10 11.04 41.21
C LEU A 517 5.99 10.00 40.99
N ILE A 518 6.24 8.75 41.38
CA ILE A 518 5.21 7.71 41.47
C ILE A 518 4.73 7.68 42.93
N PRO A 519 3.47 8.08 43.21
CA PRO A 519 2.90 8.06 44.56
C PRO A 519 2.96 6.68 45.20
N GLN A 520 3.08 6.62 46.53
CA GLN A 520 3.18 5.34 47.24
C GLN A 520 1.88 4.52 47.19
N ASP A 521 0.75 5.19 47.01
CA ASP A 521 -0.58 4.62 46.82
C ASP A 521 -0.89 4.28 45.36
N TRP A 522 0.09 4.43 44.45
CA TRP A 522 -0.11 4.06 43.05
C TRP A 522 -0.45 2.57 42.94
N PRO A 523 -1.56 2.19 42.28
CA PRO A 523 -2.00 0.81 42.22
C PRO A 523 -0.95 -0.04 41.52
N LEU A 524 -0.37 -1.00 42.25
CA LEU A 524 0.47 -2.03 41.66
C LEU A 524 -0.43 -2.95 40.83
N SER A 525 -0.16 -3.07 39.53
CA SER A 525 -0.84 -4.06 38.69
C SER A 525 -0.65 -5.44 39.30
N ARG A 526 -1.75 -6.14 39.60
CA ARG A 526 -1.73 -7.55 39.99
C ARG A 526 -1.40 -8.44 38.81
#